data_AF-A0A7W9GS27-F1
#
_entry.id   AF-A0A7W9GS27-F1
#
_cell.length_a   1.000
_cell.length_b   1.000
_cell.length_c   1.000
_cell.angle_alpha   90.00
_cell.angle_beta   90.00
_cell.angle_gamma   90.00
#
_symmetry.space_group_name_H-M   'P 1'
#
loop_
_entity.id
_entity.type
_entity.pdbx_description
1 polymer ?
#
loop_
_entity_poly.entity_id
_entity_poly.type
_entity_poly.pdbx_seq_one_letter_code
_entity_poly.pdbx_strand_id
1 'polypeptide(L)'
;MATPKPPLTRGGVVVVWFLIVFVALIGIGGGIALIAEGLNGRDAVADGPAGTLTPADRQCGRDSCSWIGDFTSDDGTITRSDVELRDAERVRPGDPMPGWIDDVRLRDDADRPVAYTADYDWGVRTAGGVFLLVFCLVTAALLVRMVRRHRRPDSP
;
A
#
# COMPACT_ATOMS: atom_id res chain seq x y z
N MET A 1 -14.85 -43.02 15.22
CA MET A 1 -13.45 -43.04 15.73
C MET A 1 -12.70 -41.90 15.03
N ALA A 2 -12.33 -40.85 15.76
CA ALA A 2 -11.53 -39.77 15.21
C ALA A 2 -10.05 -40.13 15.37
N THR A 3 -9.34 -40.29 14.25
CA THR A 3 -7.91 -40.60 14.23
C THR A 3 -7.13 -39.46 14.90
N PRO A 4 -6.26 -39.72 15.90
CA PRO A 4 -5.46 -38.67 16.52
C PRO A 4 -4.53 -38.07 15.47
N LYS A 5 -4.57 -36.74 15.28
CA LYS A 5 -3.64 -36.06 14.37
C LYS A 5 -2.21 -36.21 14.91
N PRO A 6 -1.24 -36.60 14.06
CA PRO A 6 0.15 -36.74 14.49
C PRO A 6 0.71 -35.41 15.01
N PRO A 7 1.52 -35.43 16.09
CA PRO A 7 2.11 -34.22 16.66
C PRO A 7 3.07 -33.56 15.66
N LEU A 8 3.11 -32.22 15.63
CA LEU A 8 4.05 -31.49 14.79
C LEU A 8 5.50 -31.84 15.16
N THR A 9 6.29 -32.22 14.15
CA THR A 9 7.73 -32.44 14.31
C THR A 9 8.45 -31.11 14.65
N ARG A 10 9.65 -31.17 15.25
CA ARG A 10 10.47 -29.98 15.53
C ARG A 10 10.67 -29.09 14.30
N GLY A 11 10.84 -29.69 13.11
CA GLY A 11 10.91 -28.97 11.84
C GLY A 11 9.62 -28.23 11.50
N GLY A 12 8.45 -28.88 11.67
CA GLY A 12 7.16 -28.24 11.45
C GLY A 12 6.91 -27.04 12.38
N VAL A 13 7.38 -27.11 13.62
CA VAL A 13 7.26 -26.00 14.57
C VAL A 13 8.08 -24.78 14.14
N VAL A 14 9.30 -24.98 13.62
CA VAL A 14 10.15 -23.89 13.12
C VAL A 14 9.51 -23.24 11.89
N VAL A 15 8.99 -24.04 10.96
CA VAL A 15 8.29 -23.54 9.76
C VAL A 15 7.08 -22.69 10.14
N VAL A 16 6.28 -23.11 11.14
CA VAL A 16 5.12 -22.32 11.60
C VAL A 16 5.55 -20.99 12.20
N TRP A 17 6.65 -20.95 12.98
CA TRP A 17 7.17 -19.69 13.51
C TRP A 17 7.66 -18.75 12.43
N PHE A 18 8.37 -19.27 11.43
CA PHE A 18 8.78 -18.48 10.28
C PHE A 18 7.58 -17.90 9.54
N LEU A 19 6.53 -18.71 9.32
CA LEU A 19 5.29 -18.26 8.70
C LEU A 19 4.60 -17.16 9.52
N ILE A 20 4.53 -17.31 10.86
CA ILE A 20 3.96 -16.28 11.75
C ILE A 20 4.69 -14.95 11.57
N VAL A 21 6.01 -14.97 11.63
CA VAL A 21 6.84 -13.75 11.48
C VAL A 21 6.64 -13.15 10.09
N PHE A 22 6.68 -13.97 9.05
CA PHE A 22 6.49 -13.54 7.67
C PHE A 22 5.12 -12.85 7.47
N VAL A 23 4.03 -13.48 7.94
CA VAL A 23 2.68 -12.91 7.85
C VAL A 23 2.58 -11.59 8.62
N ALA A 24 3.16 -11.52 9.82
CA ALA A 24 3.17 -10.29 10.61
C ALA A 24 3.94 -9.17 9.90
N LEU A 25 5.10 -9.47 9.30
CA LEU A 25 5.90 -8.49 8.56
C LEU A 25 5.17 -7.98 7.32
N ILE A 26 4.46 -8.83 6.58
CA ILE A 26 3.63 -8.40 5.45
C ILE A 26 2.51 -7.46 5.93
N GLY A 27 1.82 -7.84 7.01
CA GLY A 27 0.74 -7.02 7.57
C GLY A 27 1.21 -5.65 8.02
N ILE A 28 2.33 -5.60 8.75
CA ILE A 28 2.92 -4.35 9.24
C ILE A 28 3.46 -3.52 8.07
N GLY A 29 4.35 -4.08 7.26
CA GLY A 29 4.99 -3.34 6.16
C GLY A 29 4.01 -2.92 5.09
N GLY A 30 3.25 -3.88 4.54
CA GLY A 30 2.27 -3.62 3.49
C GLY A 30 1.08 -2.79 3.98
N GLY A 31 0.57 -3.09 5.18
CA GLY A 31 -0.56 -2.34 5.76
C GLY A 31 -0.20 -0.89 6.06
N ILE A 32 0.95 -0.64 6.71
CA ILE A 32 1.40 0.73 7.00
C ILE A 32 1.68 1.50 5.71
N ALA A 33 2.31 0.88 4.70
CA ALA A 33 2.56 1.54 3.42
C ALA A 33 1.27 2.01 2.74
N LEU A 34 0.24 1.16 2.70
CA LEU A 34 -1.07 1.51 2.12
C LEU A 34 -1.80 2.60 2.92
N ILE A 35 -1.73 2.55 4.25
CA ILE A 35 -2.31 3.59 5.12
C ILE A 35 -1.61 4.92 4.89
N ALA A 36 -0.27 4.94 4.91
CA ALA A 36 0.51 6.15 4.69
C ALA A 36 0.21 6.77 3.33
N GLU A 37 0.15 5.95 2.27
CA GLU A 37 -0.20 6.39 0.93
C GLU A 37 -1.64 6.94 0.83
N GLY A 38 -2.60 6.32 1.52
CA GLY A 38 -3.97 6.85 1.62
C GLY A 38 -4.02 8.21 2.32
N LEU A 39 -3.31 8.34 3.44
CA LEU A 39 -3.24 9.60 4.20
C LEU A 39 -2.52 10.71 3.41
N ASN A 40 -1.42 10.38 2.72
CA ASN A 40 -0.71 11.34 1.88
C ASN A 40 -1.60 11.89 0.77
N GLY A 41 -2.36 11.02 0.09
CA GLY A 41 -3.31 11.44 -0.93
C GLY A 41 -4.47 12.25 -0.34
N ARG A 42 -4.97 11.89 0.85
CA ARG A 42 -5.98 12.69 1.56
C ARG A 42 -5.47 14.10 1.87
N ASP A 43 -4.26 14.22 2.42
CA ASP A 43 -3.69 15.52 2.78
C ASP A 43 -3.42 16.37 1.53
N ALA A 44 -2.95 15.75 0.44
CA ALA A 44 -2.79 16.43 -0.84
C ALA A 44 -4.14 16.93 -1.37
N VAL A 45 -5.18 16.09 -1.37
CA VAL A 45 -6.50 16.47 -1.86
C VAL A 45 -7.15 17.57 -1.00
N ALA A 46 -6.94 17.54 0.32
CA ALA A 46 -7.50 18.51 1.24
C ALA A 46 -6.80 19.87 1.18
N ASP A 47 -5.47 19.88 1.24
CA ASP A 47 -4.68 21.09 1.51
C ASP A 47 -3.61 21.38 0.44
N GLY A 48 -3.40 20.46 -0.51
CA GLY A 48 -2.40 20.57 -1.56
C GLY A 48 -2.76 21.62 -2.62
N PRO A 49 -1.77 22.30 -3.22
CA PRO A 49 -1.97 23.20 -4.35
C PRO A 49 -2.66 22.47 -5.50
N ALA A 50 -3.75 23.06 -6.00
CA ALA A 50 -4.41 22.61 -7.21
C ALA A 50 -3.63 23.04 -8.45
N GLY A 51 -3.63 22.20 -9.47
CA GLY A 51 -2.90 22.46 -10.70
C GLY A 51 -3.17 21.45 -11.78
N THR A 52 -2.32 21.52 -12.79
CA THR A 52 -2.32 20.64 -13.97
C THR A 52 -1.00 19.90 -14.04
N LEU A 53 -1.05 18.59 -14.30
CA LEU A 53 0.13 17.79 -14.63
C LEU A 53 0.24 17.66 -16.15
N THR A 54 1.41 17.93 -16.71
CA THR A 54 1.74 17.68 -18.10
C THR A 54 2.66 16.46 -18.16
N PRO A 55 2.15 15.26 -18.51
CA PRO A 55 2.98 14.06 -18.57
C PRO A 55 4.06 14.20 -19.64
N ALA A 56 5.29 13.87 -19.27
CA ALA A 56 6.44 13.83 -20.16
C ALA A 56 6.98 12.40 -20.35
N ASP A 57 6.76 11.54 -19.35
CA ASP A 57 7.19 10.15 -19.37
C ASP A 57 6.22 9.25 -18.57
N ARG A 58 6.45 7.94 -18.62
CA ARG A 58 5.80 6.97 -17.74
C ARG A 58 6.84 6.08 -17.07
N GLN A 59 6.63 5.79 -15.79
CA GLN A 59 7.41 4.78 -15.08
C GLN A 59 6.56 3.54 -14.85
N CYS A 60 6.99 2.42 -15.41
CA CYS A 60 6.29 1.15 -15.24
C CYS A 60 6.98 0.27 -14.21
N GLY A 61 6.20 -0.15 -13.22
CA GLY A 61 6.49 -1.33 -12.41
C GLY A 61 6.10 -2.61 -13.14
N ARG A 62 6.06 -3.72 -12.39
CA ARG A 62 5.70 -5.04 -12.94
C ARG A 62 4.24 -5.11 -13.43
N ASP A 63 3.32 -4.51 -12.68
CA ASP A 63 1.87 -4.68 -12.87
C ASP A 63 1.10 -3.36 -13.10
N SER A 64 1.79 -2.21 -13.05
CA SER A 64 1.20 -0.88 -13.20
C SER A 64 2.24 0.15 -13.63
N CYS A 65 1.81 1.19 -14.34
CA CYS A 65 2.62 2.36 -14.61
C CYS A 65 2.09 3.59 -13.86
N SER A 66 2.94 4.59 -13.68
CA SER A 66 2.59 5.94 -13.24
C SER A 66 3.05 6.96 -14.27
N TRP A 67 2.28 8.04 -14.44
CA TRP A 67 2.70 9.17 -15.27
C TRP A 67 3.71 10.01 -14.51
N ILE A 68 4.72 10.50 -15.21
CA ILE A 68 5.72 11.42 -14.68
C ILE A 68 5.70 12.67 -15.56
N GLY A 69 5.72 13.85 -14.95
CA GLY A 69 5.68 15.08 -15.71
C GLY A 69 5.90 16.34 -14.92
N ASP A 70 5.49 17.45 -15.52
CA ASP A 70 5.61 18.77 -14.94
C ASP A 70 4.26 19.20 -14.37
N PHE A 71 4.23 19.53 -13.08
CA PHE A 71 3.09 20.14 -12.41
C PHE A 71 3.20 21.65 -12.48
N THR A 72 2.08 22.31 -12.78
CA THR A 72 1.92 23.77 -12.68
C THR A 72 0.65 24.05 -11.87
N SER A 73 0.77 24.84 -10.80
CA SER A 73 -0.39 25.26 -10.01
C SER A 73 -1.31 26.18 -10.82
N ASP A 74 -2.59 26.20 -10.47
CA ASP A 74 -3.59 27.01 -11.18
C ASP A 74 -3.31 28.53 -11.09
N ASP A 75 -2.64 28.96 -10.02
CA ASP A 75 -2.21 30.35 -9.84
C ASP A 75 -0.86 30.66 -10.52
N GLY A 76 -0.22 29.66 -11.14
CA GLY A 76 1.06 29.75 -11.82
C GLY A 76 2.27 29.99 -10.90
N THR A 77 2.09 29.99 -9.58
CA THR A 77 3.16 30.32 -8.63
C THR A 77 4.09 29.13 -8.33
N ILE A 78 3.58 27.91 -8.47
CA ILE A 78 4.30 26.67 -8.19
C ILE A 78 4.46 25.90 -9.48
N THR A 79 5.72 25.61 -9.82
CA THR A 79 6.08 24.65 -10.85
C THR A 79 7.00 23.60 -10.26
N ARG A 80 6.75 22.34 -10.61
CA ARG A 80 7.56 21.20 -10.19
C ARG A 80 7.72 20.25 -11.35
N SER A 81 8.93 19.77 -11.57
CA SER A 81 9.25 18.75 -12.55
C SER A 81 9.44 17.39 -11.87
N ASP A 82 9.45 16.33 -12.69
CA ASP A 82 9.56 14.95 -12.23
C ASP A 82 8.48 14.55 -11.20
N VAL A 83 7.28 15.11 -11.36
CA VAL A 83 6.14 14.83 -10.48
C VAL A 83 5.51 13.52 -10.89
N GLU A 84 5.46 12.57 -9.96
CA GLU A 84 4.80 11.29 -10.16
C GLU A 84 3.31 11.40 -9.84
N LEU A 85 2.45 11.02 -10.80
CA LEU A 85 1.02 10.88 -10.55
C LEU A 85 0.74 9.57 -9.82
N ARG A 86 0.37 9.66 -8.55
CA ARG A 86 0.01 8.51 -7.70
C ARG A 86 -1.50 8.32 -7.62
N ASP A 87 -2.09 8.07 -8.78
CA ASP A 87 -3.52 7.77 -8.88
C ASP A 87 -3.83 6.29 -8.58
N ALA A 88 -5.07 6.01 -8.16
CA ALA A 88 -5.63 4.67 -8.03
C ALA A 88 -5.97 4.05 -9.39
N GLU A 89 -6.20 4.85 -10.43
CA GLU A 89 -6.43 4.37 -11.78
C GLU A 89 -5.16 3.70 -12.36
N ARG A 90 -5.32 2.50 -12.93
CA ARG A 90 -4.19 1.69 -13.41
C ARG A 90 -3.78 2.15 -14.81
N VAL A 91 -2.69 2.91 -14.91
CA VAL A 91 -2.06 3.21 -16.20
C VAL A 91 -1.39 1.96 -16.75
N ARG A 92 -1.71 1.60 -18.00
CA ARG A 92 -1.12 0.47 -18.72
C ARG A 92 0.04 0.94 -19.61
N PRO A 93 0.99 0.05 -19.95
CA PRO A 93 2.10 0.38 -20.84
C PRO A 93 1.69 0.81 -22.26
N GLY A 94 0.48 0.43 -22.70
CA GLY A 94 -0.05 0.77 -24.02
C GLY A 94 -0.95 2.00 -24.05
N ASP A 95 -1.26 2.59 -22.89
CA ASP A 95 -2.19 3.72 -22.86
C ASP A 95 -1.53 4.94 -23.52
N PRO A 96 -2.30 5.70 -24.33
CA PRO A 96 -1.79 6.91 -24.96
C PRO A 96 -1.49 7.95 -23.88
N MET A 97 -0.37 8.64 -24.03
CA MET A 97 0.00 9.72 -23.11
C MET A 97 -0.97 10.89 -23.29
N PRO A 98 -1.69 11.32 -22.24
CA PRO A 98 -2.56 12.48 -22.34
C PRO A 98 -1.71 13.75 -22.47
N GLY A 99 -2.27 14.78 -23.12
CA GLY A 99 -1.57 16.05 -23.28
C GLY A 99 -1.39 16.78 -21.94
N TRP A 100 -2.38 16.67 -21.06
CA TRP A 100 -2.36 17.18 -19.69
C TRP A 100 -3.41 16.45 -18.85
N ILE A 101 -3.30 16.58 -17.53
CA ILE A 101 -4.22 16.02 -16.54
C ILE A 101 -4.57 17.15 -15.57
N ASP A 102 -5.81 17.60 -15.65
CA ASP A 102 -6.34 18.70 -14.83
C ASP A 102 -6.73 18.21 -13.42
N ASP A 103 -6.97 19.16 -12.52
CA ASP A 103 -7.47 18.94 -11.15
C ASP A 103 -6.63 17.94 -10.35
N VAL A 104 -5.31 18.14 -10.41
CA VAL A 104 -4.34 17.40 -9.62
C VAL A 104 -3.87 18.23 -8.42
N ARG A 105 -3.49 17.53 -7.36
CA ARG A 105 -3.14 18.08 -6.07
C ARG A 105 -1.72 17.69 -5.70
N LEU A 106 -0.86 18.69 -5.60
CA LEU A 106 0.56 18.48 -5.35
C LEU A 106 0.82 18.17 -3.87
N ARG A 107 1.68 17.18 -3.62
CA ARG A 107 2.36 16.95 -2.34
C ARG A 107 3.87 17.11 -2.55
N ASP A 108 4.42 18.19 -2.00
CA ASP A 108 5.81 18.62 -2.22
C ASP A 108 6.76 18.22 -1.08
N ASP A 109 6.29 17.46 -0.08
CA ASP A 109 7.06 17.15 1.14
C ASP A 109 7.93 15.88 1.03
N ALA A 110 7.90 15.19 -0.11
CA ALA A 110 8.62 13.96 -0.33
C ALA A 110 9.91 14.19 -1.14
N ASP A 111 10.91 13.32 -0.99
CA ASP A 111 12.16 13.34 -1.78
C ASP A 111 11.90 13.37 -3.30
N ARG A 112 10.73 12.88 -3.71
CA ARG A 112 10.18 13.04 -5.06
C ARG A 112 8.78 13.64 -4.95
N PRO A 113 8.48 14.76 -5.62
CA PRO A 113 7.15 15.36 -5.59
C PRO A 113 6.13 14.40 -6.21
N VAL A 114 4.98 14.28 -5.57
CA VAL A 114 3.89 13.42 -6.04
C VAL A 114 2.62 14.24 -6.20
N ALA A 115 1.81 13.88 -7.17
CA ALA A 115 0.49 14.47 -7.38
C ALA A 115 -0.59 13.40 -7.27
N TYR A 116 -1.76 13.80 -6.81
CA TYR A 116 -2.96 12.97 -6.74
C TYR A 116 -4.08 13.66 -7.50
N THR A 117 -4.92 12.91 -8.21
CA THR A 117 -6.13 13.48 -8.80
C THR A 117 -7.14 13.83 -7.71
N ALA A 118 -8.02 14.80 -7.95
CA ALA A 118 -9.03 15.21 -6.97
C ALA A 118 -10.05 14.10 -6.65
N ASP A 119 -10.24 13.13 -7.56
CA ASP A 119 -11.10 11.96 -7.38
C ASP A 119 -10.39 10.78 -6.70
N TYR A 120 -9.15 10.98 -6.22
CA TYR A 120 -8.39 9.94 -5.54
C TYR A 120 -9.14 9.37 -4.32
N ASP A 121 -9.45 8.07 -4.38
CA ASP A 121 -10.12 7.34 -3.30
C ASP A 121 -9.13 6.92 -2.20
N TRP A 122 -8.77 7.89 -1.37
CA TRP A 122 -7.95 7.68 -0.17
C TRP A 122 -8.59 6.70 0.81
N GLY A 123 -9.93 6.61 0.81
CA GLY A 123 -10.70 5.75 1.69
C GLY A 123 -10.43 4.28 1.40
N VAL A 124 -10.47 3.88 0.13
CA VAL A 124 -10.19 2.51 -0.31
C VAL A 124 -8.76 2.10 0.02
N ARG A 125 -7.75 2.94 -0.24
CA ARG A 125 -6.35 2.61 0.09
C ARG A 125 -6.14 2.47 1.61
N THR A 126 -6.68 3.41 2.38
CA THR A 126 -6.57 3.37 3.85
C THR A 126 -7.28 2.15 4.44
N ALA A 127 -8.52 1.89 4.00
CA ALA A 127 -9.30 0.74 4.45
C ALA A 127 -8.62 -0.58 4.08
N GLY A 128 -8.07 -0.69 2.87
CA GLY A 128 -7.30 -1.85 2.43
C GLY A 128 -6.05 -2.09 3.29
N GLY A 129 -5.31 -1.03 3.62
CA GLY A 129 -4.15 -1.10 4.51
C GLY A 129 -4.50 -1.51 5.94
N VAL A 130 -5.56 -0.94 6.52
CA VAL A 130 -6.08 -1.34 7.85
C VAL A 130 -6.53 -2.80 7.84
N PHE A 131 -7.28 -3.20 6.82
CA PHE A 131 -7.75 -4.58 6.66
C PHE A 131 -6.58 -5.56 6.59
N LEU A 132 -5.58 -5.30 5.73
CA LEU A 132 -4.39 -6.12 5.59
C LEU A 132 -3.64 -6.25 6.92
N LEU A 133 -3.42 -5.13 7.61
CA LEU A 133 -2.72 -5.09 8.89
C LEU A 133 -3.46 -5.92 9.95
N VAL A 134 -4.75 -5.68 10.15
CA VAL A 134 -5.56 -6.40 11.14
C VAL A 134 -5.65 -7.88 10.79
N PHE A 135 -5.90 -8.22 9.53
CA PHE A 135 -6.02 -9.61 9.08
C PHE A 135 -4.74 -10.42 9.34
N CYS A 136 -3.58 -9.86 8.99
CA CYS A 136 -2.29 -10.50 9.23
C CYS A 136 -2.00 -10.66 10.74
N LEU A 137 -2.27 -9.64 11.55
CA LEU A 137 -2.06 -9.72 13.01
C LEU A 137 -2.98 -10.75 13.68
N VAL A 138 -4.26 -10.79 13.28
CA VAL A 138 -5.22 -11.80 13.76
C VAL A 138 -4.77 -13.20 13.35
N THR A 139 -4.35 -13.38 12.10
CA THR A 139 -3.86 -14.68 11.60
C THR A 139 -2.62 -15.13 12.38
N ALA A 140 -1.64 -14.23 12.58
CA ALA A 140 -0.47 -14.51 13.39
C ALA A 140 -0.84 -14.89 14.83
N ALA A 141 -1.76 -14.16 15.47
CA ALA A 141 -2.23 -14.45 16.82
C ALA A 141 -2.93 -15.82 16.92
N LEU A 142 -3.75 -16.19 15.93
CA LEU A 142 -4.42 -17.49 15.86
C LEU A 142 -3.41 -18.63 15.69
N LEU A 143 -2.41 -18.47 14.83
CA LEU A 143 -1.32 -19.43 14.65
C LEU A 143 -0.53 -19.60 15.95
N VAL A 144 -0.17 -18.52 16.63
CA VAL A 144 0.48 -18.56 17.95
C VAL A 144 -0.39 -19.31 18.96
N ARG A 145 -1.70 -19.03 19.02
CA ARG A 145 -2.64 -19.71 19.91
C ARG A 145 -2.72 -21.21 19.60
N MET A 146 -2.72 -21.59 18.33
CA MET A 146 -2.73 -22.99 17.90
C MET A 146 -1.45 -23.71 18.34
N VAL A 147 -0.28 -23.11 18.11
CA VAL A 147 1.01 -23.68 18.55
C VAL A 147 1.07 -23.81 20.07
N ARG A 148 0.63 -22.78 20.81
CA ARG A 148 0.57 -22.82 22.28
C ARG A 148 -0.37 -23.91 22.80
N ARG A 149 -1.52 -24.12 22.15
CA ARG A 149 -2.45 -25.21 22.49
C ARG A 149 -1.82 -26.59 22.28
N HIS A 150 -1.11 -26.78 21.17
CA HIS A 150 -0.46 -28.07 20.88
C HIS A 150 0.79 -28.34 21.75
N ARG A 151 1.40 -27.29 22.30
CA ARG A 151 2.53 -27.39 23.23
C ARG A 151 2.13 -27.55 24.71
N ARG A 152 0.83 -27.51 25.04
CA ARG A 152 0.33 -27.85 26.38
C ARG A 152 -0.18 -29.30 26.36
N PRO A 153 0.68 -30.31 26.50
CA PRO A 153 0.22 -31.63 26.92
C PRO A 153 -0.29 -31.54 28.36
N ASP A 154 -1.38 -32.24 28.62
CA ASP A 154 -2.00 -32.43 29.94
C ASP A 154 -0.91 -32.60 31.01
N SER A 155 -0.80 -31.63 31.90
CA SER A 155 -0.07 -31.82 33.16
C SER A 155 -1.10 -32.42 34.13
N PRO A 156 -0.81 -33.57 34.76
CA PRO A 156 -1.71 -34.21 35.73
C PRO A 156 -1.99 -33.31 36.94
#